data_AF-U6DPU2-F1
#
_entry.id   AF-U6DPU2-F1
#
_cell.length_a   1.000
_cell.length_b   1.000
_cell.length_c   1.000
_cell.angle_alpha   90.00
_cell.angle_beta   90.00
_cell.angle_gamma   90.00
#
_symmetry.space_group_name_H-M   'P 1'
#
loop_
_entity.id
_entity.type
_entity.pdbx_description
1 polymer ?
#
loop_
_entity_poly.entity_id
_entity_poly.type
_entity_poly.pdbx_seq_one_letter_code
_entity_poly.pdbx_strand_id
1 'polypeptide(L)'
;GRWFLRQGWLLVVPPHGEPRPRMFFLFSDVLLMAKPRPPLHLLQSGTFACRALYPMAQCQLHRVFGHSGGPCGGLLSLSFPHEKLLLMCTDQEELLHWHHSLTLAISSQKN
;
A
#
# COMPACT_ATOMS: atom_id res chain seq x y z
N GLY A 1 -20.21 4.24 6.06
CA GLY A 1 -19.40 3.40 6.97
C GLY A 1 -18.08 3.06 6.32
N ARG A 2 -17.09 2.57 7.08
CA ARG A 2 -15.80 2.10 6.56
C ARG A 2 -15.93 0.66 6.07
N TRP A 3 -15.56 0.38 4.82
CA TRP A 3 -15.63 -0.96 4.23
C TRP A 3 -14.25 -1.43 3.80
N PHE A 4 -13.98 -2.72 3.98
CA PHE A 4 -12.72 -3.33 3.58
C PHE A 4 -12.69 -3.57 2.07
N LEU A 5 -11.60 -3.21 1.41
CA LEU A 5 -11.43 -3.38 -0.04
C LEU A 5 -10.37 -4.42 -0.37
N ARG A 6 -9.20 -4.36 0.28
CA ARG A 6 -8.06 -5.23 -0.04
C ARG A 6 -7.06 -5.28 1.11
N GLN A 7 -6.33 -6.38 1.22
CA GLN A 7 -5.09 -6.43 1.97
C GLN A 7 -4.01 -7.17 1.18
N GLY A 8 -2.76 -6.95 1.54
CA GLY A 8 -1.64 -7.67 0.94
C GLY A 8 -0.29 -7.07 1.26
N TRP A 9 0.75 -7.80 0.90
CA TRP A 9 2.13 -7.37 1.09
C TRP A 9 2.57 -6.52 -0.10
N LEU A 10 3.18 -5.38 0.22
CA LEU A 10 3.89 -4.55 -0.75
C LEU A 10 5.26 -4.17 -0.18
N LEU A 11 6.21 -3.92 -1.07
CA LEU A 11 7.52 -3.42 -0.68
C LEU A 11 7.46 -1.89 -0.63
N VAL A 12 7.78 -1.29 0.52
CA VAL A 12 7.97 0.16 0.63
C VAL A 12 9.41 0.47 0.22
N VAL A 13 9.57 1.29 -0.82
CA VAL A 13 10.87 1.74 -1.33
C VAL A 13 11.26 3.02 -0.57
N PRO A 14 12.27 2.98 0.32
CA PRO A 14 12.72 4.17 1.02
C PRO A 14 13.54 5.08 0.08
N PRO A 15 13.75 6.37 0.43
CA PRO A 15 14.66 7.25 -0.31
C PRO A 15 16.10 6.71 -0.37
N HIS A 16 16.52 5.99 0.66
CA HIS A 16 17.83 5.35 0.77
C HIS A 16 17.70 3.93 1.35
N GLY A 17 18.43 2.98 0.76
CA GLY A 17 18.48 1.59 1.20
C GLY A 17 17.45 0.68 0.53
N GLU A 18 17.35 -0.55 1.05
CA GLU A 18 16.57 -1.62 0.42
C GLU A 18 15.05 -1.51 0.63
N PRO A 19 14.23 -1.91 -0.37
CA PRO A 19 12.78 -2.04 -0.22
C PRO A 19 12.40 -2.98 0.93
N ARG A 20 11.40 -2.60 1.73
CA ARG A 20 10.99 -3.38 2.92
C ARG A 20 9.54 -3.84 2.82
N PRO A 21 9.25 -5.13 3.10
CA PRO A 21 7.88 -5.63 3.08
C PRO A 21 7.05 -5.00 4.21
N ARG A 22 5.85 -4.56 3.86
CA ARG A 22 4.81 -4.10 4.78
C ARG A 22 3.48 -4.70 4.38
N MET A 23 2.67 -4.98 5.39
CA MET A 23 1.29 -5.40 5.17
C MET A 23 0.44 -4.15 5.04
N PHE A 24 -0.37 -4.09 4.00
CA PHE A 24 -1.31 -3.00 3.79
C PHE A 24 -2.74 -3.51 3.91
N PHE A 25 -3.59 -2.67 4.49
CA PHE A 25 -5.03 -2.88 4.56
C PHE A 25 -5.71 -1.64 3.99
N LEU A 26 -6.37 -1.79 2.86
CA LEU A 26 -7.10 -0.74 2.20
C LEU A 26 -8.58 -0.84 2.55
N PHE A 27 -9.07 0.25 3.12
CA PHE A 27 -10.49 0.49 3.32
C PHE A 27 -10.97 1.58 2.35
N SER A 28 -12.29 1.78 2.31
CA SER A 28 -12.93 2.81 1.48
C SER A 28 -12.35 4.21 1.68
N ASP A 29 -11.97 4.58 2.91
CA ASP A 29 -11.55 5.94 3.30
C ASP A 29 -10.07 6.04 3.72
N VAL A 30 -9.41 4.92 4.02
CA VAL A 30 -8.05 4.91 4.58
C VAL A 30 -7.22 3.72 4.10
N LEU A 31 -5.95 3.95 3.81
CA LEU A 31 -4.94 2.91 3.65
C LEU A 31 -4.12 2.80 4.93
N LEU A 32 -4.10 1.63 5.54
CA LEU A 32 -3.33 1.32 6.74
C LEU A 32 -2.05 0.58 6.35
N MET A 33 -0.90 1.07 6.80
CA MET A 33 0.37 0.35 6.72
C MET A 33 0.68 -0.29 8.07
N ALA A 34 0.98 -1.57 8.07
CA ALA A 34 1.31 -2.33 9.25
C ALA A 34 2.62 -3.10 9.12
N LYS A 35 3.23 -3.39 10.26
CA LYS A 35 4.39 -4.28 10.38
C LYS A 35 3.99 -5.50 11.20
N PRO A 36 4.39 -6.73 10.81
CA PRO A 36 4.20 -7.90 11.66
C PRO A 36 4.88 -7.67 13.01
N ARG A 37 4.21 -8.02 14.11
CA ARG A 37 4.83 -7.98 15.42
C ARG A 37 5.82 -9.14 15.55
N PRO A 38 6.98 -8.93 16.21
CA PRO A 38 7.83 -10.05 16.58
C PRO A 38 7.01 -11.02 17.45
N PRO A 39 7.19 -12.33 17.32
CA PRO A 39 6.52 -13.33 18.14
C PRO A 39 7.14 -13.33 19.55
N LEU A 40 6.88 -12.28 20.33
CA LEU A 40 7.37 -12.18 21.70
C LEU A 40 6.63 -13.16 22.63
N HIS A 41 5.39 -13.55 22.27
CA HIS A 41 4.62 -14.60 22.94
C HIS A 41 3.67 -15.29 21.94
N LEU A 42 3.39 -16.59 22.13
CA LEU A 42 2.52 -17.41 21.26
C LEU A 42 1.15 -16.77 20.97
N LEU A 43 0.62 -15.99 21.91
CA LEU A 43 -0.67 -15.29 21.80
C LEU A 43 -0.69 -14.13 20.79
N GLN A 44 0.48 -13.64 20.34
CA GLN A 44 0.60 -12.51 19.41
C GLN A 44 1.07 -12.93 18.01
N SER A 45 1.24 -14.22 17.78
CA SER A 45 1.56 -14.76 16.46
C SER A 45 0.46 -14.38 15.46
N GLY A 46 0.86 -13.85 14.30
CA GLY A 46 -0.07 -13.37 13.27
C GLY A 46 -0.67 -11.98 13.52
N THR A 47 -0.25 -11.26 14.56
CA THR A 47 -0.73 -9.89 14.79
C THR A 47 0.16 -8.84 14.12
N PHE A 48 -0.46 -7.73 13.72
CA PHE A 48 0.24 -6.59 13.14
C PHE A 48 0.23 -5.40 14.12
N ALA A 49 1.26 -4.57 14.04
CA ALA A 49 1.30 -3.25 14.63
C ALA A 49 1.06 -2.21 13.54
N CYS A 50 0.07 -1.33 13.75
CA CYS A 50 -0.17 -0.20 12.86
C CYS A 50 1.05 0.73 12.88
N ARG A 51 1.49 1.17 11.70
CA ARG A 51 2.62 2.09 11.54
C ARG A 51 2.18 3.44 11.02
N ALA A 52 1.22 3.46 10.10
CA ALA A 52 0.69 4.68 9.54
C ALA A 52 -0.74 4.49 9.01
N LEU A 53 -1.49 5.58 9.00
CA LEU A 53 -2.82 5.69 8.40
C LEU A 53 -2.77 6.80 7.35
N TYR A 54 -3.21 6.46 6.15
CA TYR A 54 -3.16 7.33 4.99
C TYR A 54 -4.58 7.64 4.51
N PRO A 55 -5.10 8.85 4.75
CA PRO A 55 -6.44 9.23 4.34
C PRO A 55 -6.56 9.23 2.81
N MET A 56 -7.47 8.43 2.26
CA MET A 56 -7.61 8.29 0.80
C MET A 56 -8.14 9.58 0.16
N ALA A 57 -8.85 10.42 0.92
CA ALA A 57 -9.36 11.72 0.46
C ALA A 57 -8.26 12.70 0.05
N GLN A 58 -7.04 12.49 0.58
CA GLN A 58 -5.88 13.35 0.33
C GLN A 58 -4.84 12.66 -0.57
N CYS A 59 -5.12 11.45 -1.05
CA CYS A 59 -4.18 10.65 -1.80
C CYS A 59 -4.19 11.04 -3.29
N GLN A 60 -3.01 11.29 -3.84
CA GLN A 60 -2.78 11.32 -5.29
C GLN A 60 -2.03 10.04 -5.68
N LEU A 61 -2.62 9.27 -6.59
CA LEU A 61 -2.05 8.01 -7.07
C LEU A 61 -1.46 8.18 -8.47
N HIS A 62 -0.21 7.77 -8.63
CA HIS A 62 0.46 7.69 -9.93
C HIS A 62 1.11 6.31 -10.09
N ARG A 63 0.86 5.67 -11.23
CA ARG A 63 1.66 4.52 -11.65
C ARG A 63 2.98 5.04 -12.21
N VAL A 64 4.10 4.58 -11.66
CA VAL A 64 5.44 4.98 -12.13
C VAL A 64 5.95 3.87 -13.04
N PHE A 65 6.12 4.21 -14.32
CA PHE A 65 6.74 3.31 -15.29
C PHE A 65 8.27 3.41 -15.11
N GLY A 66 8.86 2.38 -14.50
CA GLY A 66 10.28 2.07 -14.68
C GLY A 66 10.46 1.17 -15.91
N HIS A 67 11.69 0.82 -16.27
CA HIS A 67 12.08 -0.01 -17.43
C HIS A 67 11.46 -1.44 -17.51
N SER A 68 10.32 -1.73 -16.88
CA SER A 68 9.61 -3.00 -16.97
C SER A 68 8.60 -3.01 -18.11
N GLY A 69 9.10 -2.98 -19.35
CA GLY A 69 8.39 -3.56 -20.50
C GLY A 69 8.39 -5.10 -20.49
N GLY A 70 8.63 -5.70 -19.32
CA GLY A 70 8.74 -7.15 -19.10
C GLY A 70 7.87 -7.61 -17.93
N PRO A 71 7.79 -8.92 -17.68
CA PRO A 71 6.81 -9.56 -16.77
C PRO A 71 6.94 -9.22 -15.27
N CYS A 72 7.85 -8.33 -14.89
CA CYS A 72 8.20 -8.06 -13.50
C CYS A 72 7.45 -6.83 -12.95
N GLY A 73 6.25 -7.02 -12.42
CA GLY A 73 5.50 -6.06 -11.58
C GLY A 73 5.65 -4.55 -11.90
N GLY A 74 5.72 -3.71 -10.86
CA GLY A 74 5.91 -2.27 -11.04
C GLY A 74 5.78 -1.42 -9.78
N LEU A 75 5.78 -0.10 -9.98
CA LEU A 75 5.80 0.89 -8.92
C LEU A 75 4.51 1.72 -8.88
N LEU A 76 4.02 1.98 -7.67
CA LEU A 76 2.92 2.90 -7.37
C LEU A 76 3.44 4.01 -6.46
N SER A 77 3.26 5.26 -6.89
CA SER A 77 3.55 6.44 -6.10
C SER A 77 2.24 6.97 -5.50
N LEU A 78 2.14 6.98 -4.18
CA LEU A 78 1.05 7.59 -3.44
C LEU A 78 1.58 8.86 -2.76
N SER A 79 1.03 10.01 -3.12
CA SER A 79 1.40 11.30 -2.52
C SER A 79 0.29 11.79 -1.61
N PHE A 80 0.67 12.20 -0.41
CA PHE A 80 -0.15 12.86 0.61
C PHE A 80 0.45 14.23 0.92
N PRO A 81 -0.27 15.14 1.61
CA PRO A 81 0.21 16.50 1.88
C PRO A 81 1.58 16.58 2.57
N HIS A 82 1.93 15.58 3.39
CA HIS A 82 3.15 15.57 4.20
C HIS A 82 4.04 14.35 3.96
N GLU A 83 3.64 13.41 3.11
CA GLU A 83 4.35 12.15 2.91
C GLU A 83 4.17 11.63 1.49
N LYS A 84 5.21 11.03 0.94
CA LYS A 84 5.14 10.31 -0.34
C LYS A 84 5.59 8.88 -0.13
N LEU A 85 4.74 7.94 -0.51
CA LEU A 85 5.03 6.52 -0.49
C LEU A 85 5.31 6.03 -1.89
N LEU A 86 6.46 5.38 -2.06
CA LEU A 86 6.76 4.61 -3.26
C LEU A 86 6.62 3.12 -2.91
N LEU A 87 5.64 2.47 -3.51
CA LEU A 87 5.32 1.07 -3.29
C LEU A 87 5.74 0.27 -4.52
N MET A 88 6.36 -0.88 -4.29
CA MET A 88 6.72 -1.84 -5.31
C MET A 88 5.90 -3.12 -5.14
N CYS A 89 5.31 -3.55 -6.25
CA CYS A 89 4.72 -4.87 -6.40
C CYS A 89 5.59 -5.66 -7.39
N THR A 90 5.89 -6.92 -7.08
CA THR A 90 6.72 -7.79 -7.93
C THR A 90 5.90 -8.58 -8.95
N ASP A 91 4.57 -8.54 -8.83
CA ASP A 91 3.63 -9.22 -9.71
C ASP A 91 2.74 -8.20 -10.45
N GLN A 92 2.52 -8.42 -11.74
CA GLN A 92 1.81 -7.46 -12.59
C GLN A 92 0.30 -7.48 -12.35
N GLU A 93 -0.30 -8.65 -12.11
CA GLU A 93 -1.74 -8.75 -11.86
C GLU A 93 -2.09 -8.12 -10.51
N GLU A 94 -1.31 -8.41 -9.47
CA GLU A 94 -1.43 -7.77 -8.16
C GLU A 94 -1.21 -6.26 -8.25
N LEU A 95 -0.25 -5.79 -9.05
CA LEU A 95 -0.06 -4.35 -9.26
C LEU A 95 -1.33 -3.69 -9.85
N LEU A 96 -1.92 -4.29 -10.88
CA LEU A 96 -3.14 -3.79 -11.52
C LEU A 96 -4.32 -3.79 -10.54
N HIS A 97 -4.46 -4.87 -9.77
CA HIS A 97 -5.45 -5.01 -8.73
C HIS A 97 -5.31 -3.95 -7.62
N TRP A 98 -4.09 -3.72 -7.12
CA TRP A 98 -3.81 -2.66 -6.16
C TRP A 98 -4.12 -1.28 -6.73
N HIS A 99 -3.67 -1.00 -7.96
CA HIS A 99 -3.96 0.27 -8.63
C HIS A 99 -5.46 0.51 -8.75
N HIS A 100 -6.22 -0.50 -9.18
CA HIS A 100 -7.67 -0.42 -9.31
C HIS A 100 -8.36 -0.17 -7.97
N SER A 101 -8.05 -0.97 -6.94
CA SER A 101 -8.64 -0.80 -5.60
C SER A 101 -8.30 0.56 -4.99
N LEU A 102 -7.07 1.06 -5.14
CA LEU A 102 -6.67 2.38 -4.67
C LEU A 102 -7.42 3.49 -5.41
N THR A 103 -7.55 3.37 -6.73
CA THR A 103 -8.30 4.34 -7.56
C THR A 103 -9.76 4.42 -7.11
N LEU A 104 -10.40 3.27 -6.87
CA LEU A 104 -11.77 3.21 -6.35
C LEU A 104 -11.91 3.87 -4.97
N ALA A 105 -10.98 3.60 -4.07
CA ALA A 105 -11.00 4.19 -2.74
C ALA A 105 -10.88 5.72 -2.83
N ILE A 106 -9.95 6.25 -3.64
CA ILE A 106 -9.76 7.69 -3.84
C ILE A 106 -10.98 8.36 -4.48
N SER A 107 -11.53 7.76 -5.54
CA SER A 107 -12.67 8.35 -6.25
C SER A 107 -13.92 8.40 -5.38
N SER A 108 -14.12 7.41 -4.50
CA SER A 108 -15.24 7.38 -3.55
C SER A 108 -15.24 8.53 -2.54
N GLN A 109 -14.10 9.22 -2.35
CA GLN A 109 -13.99 10.33 -1.41
C GLN A 109 -14.41 11.69 -2.01
N LYS A 110 -14.58 11.75 -3.33
CA LYS A 110 -14.92 12.99 -4.05
C LYS A 110 -16.41 13.15 -4.30
N ASN A 111 -17.22 12.20 -3.82
CA ASN A 111 -18.67 12.19 -3.94
C ASN A 111 -19.33 12.59 -2.62
#